data_AF-A0A081B0C0-F1
#
_entry.id   AF-A0A081B0C0-F1
#
_cell.length_a   1.000
_cell.length_b   1.000
_cell.length_c   1.000
_cell.angle_alpha   90.00
_cell.angle_beta   90.00
_cell.angle_gamma   90.00
#
_symmetry.space_group_name_H-M   'P 1'
#
loop_
_entity.id
_entity.type
_entity.pdbx_description
1 polymer ?
#
loop_
_entity_poly.entity_id
_entity_poly.type
_entity_poly.pdbx_seq_one_letter_code
_entity_poly.pdbx_strand_id
1 'polypeptide(L)'
;MNATKIEIRWLVSWFRSFASTLGDVVPVRVRTQKTIDGNVRKQYMDENYTLLPAYFTWDQLYTEMNAYVLENDLDVREPALRRFENS
;
A
#
# COMPACT_ATOMS: atom_id res chain seq x y z
N MET A 1 -25.52 1.89 -5.93
CA MET A 1 -24.13 1.56 -6.33
C MET A 1 -23.23 1.75 -5.11
N ASN A 2 -22.83 0.66 -4.44
CA ASN A 2 -22.00 0.69 -3.20
C ASN A 2 -20.82 -0.31 -3.30
N ALA A 3 -20.33 -0.59 -4.51
CA ALA A 3 -19.24 -1.54 -4.73
C ALA A 3 -17.85 -1.04 -4.27
N THR A 4 -17.65 0.28 -4.14
CA THR A 4 -16.31 0.86 -3.91
C THR A 4 -15.81 0.81 -2.46
N LYS A 5 -16.66 0.51 -1.47
CA LYS A 5 -16.30 0.68 -0.05
C LYS A 5 -15.81 -0.59 0.64
N ILE A 6 -16.16 -1.76 0.11
CA ILE A 6 -15.84 -3.07 0.69
C ILE A 6 -14.61 -3.69 -0.02
N GLU A 7 -14.47 -3.51 -1.33
CA GLU A 7 -13.36 -4.05 -2.14
C GLU A 7 -11.97 -3.51 -1.74
N ILE A 8 -11.86 -2.27 -1.26
CA ILE A 8 -10.54 -1.71 -0.92
C ILE A 8 -10.09 -2.14 0.48
N ARG A 9 -11.03 -2.37 1.41
CA ARG A 9 -10.69 -2.65 2.82
C ARG A 9 -9.99 -3.99 2.99
N TRP A 10 -10.44 -5.03 2.27
CA TRP A 10 -9.79 -6.34 2.34
C TRP A 10 -8.38 -6.27 1.73
N LEU A 11 -8.21 -5.59 0.60
CA LEU A 11 -6.91 -5.47 -0.08
C LEU A 11 -5.90 -4.72 0.78
N VAL A 12 -6.33 -3.62 1.42
CA VAL A 12 -5.49 -2.87 2.36
C VAL A 12 -5.12 -3.72 3.57
N SER A 13 -6.06 -4.51 4.10
CA SER A 13 -5.79 -5.39 5.24
C SER A 13 -4.79 -6.49 4.87
N TRP A 14 -4.99 -7.16 3.74
CA TRP A 14 -4.09 -8.16 3.20
C TRP A 14 -2.69 -7.58 2.99
N PHE A 15 -2.58 -6.45 2.26
CA PHE A 15 -1.30 -5.85 1.93
C PHE A 15 -0.51 -5.42 3.17
N ARG A 16 -1.20 -4.92 4.22
CA ARG A 16 -0.57 -4.62 5.51
C ARG A 16 -0.02 -5.87 6.21
N SER A 17 -0.80 -6.95 6.24
CA SER A 17 -0.37 -8.23 6.83
C SER A 17 0.78 -8.86 6.06
N PHE A 18 0.74 -8.77 4.73
CA PHE A 18 1.79 -9.23 3.84
C PHE A 18 3.07 -8.43 4.05
N ALA A 19 2.99 -7.10 4.05
CA ALA A 19 4.13 -6.22 4.31
C ALA A 19 4.69 -6.39 5.72
N SER A 20 3.88 -6.62 6.75
CA SER A 20 4.40 -6.90 8.10
C SER A 20 5.18 -8.21 8.21
N THR A 21 4.93 -9.15 7.29
CA THR A 21 5.61 -10.46 7.29
C THR A 21 6.92 -10.41 6.52
N LEU A 22 6.97 -9.67 5.42
CA LEU A 22 8.10 -9.70 4.47
C LEU A 22 8.86 -8.38 4.33
N GLY A 23 8.28 -7.29 4.80
CA GLY A 23 8.83 -5.95 4.65
C GLY A 23 9.79 -5.58 5.77
N ASP A 24 10.75 -4.74 5.43
CA ASP A 24 11.68 -4.15 6.38
C ASP A 24 11.10 -2.84 6.93
N VAL A 25 11.26 -2.64 8.24
CA VAL A 25 10.90 -1.37 8.87
C VAL A 25 12.04 -0.38 8.65
N VAL A 26 11.76 0.67 7.86
CA VAL A 26 12.71 1.71 7.52
C VAL A 26 12.25 3.04 8.13
N PRO A 27 13.09 3.72 8.91
CA PRO A 27 12.80 5.08 9.35
C PRO A 27 12.90 6.02 8.15
N VAL A 28 11.80 6.68 7.80
CA VAL A 28 11.72 7.68 6.74
C VAL A 28 11.57 9.05 7.38
N ARG A 29 12.46 9.97 6.99
CA ARG A 29 12.38 11.36 7.42
C ARG A 29 11.38 12.11 6.57
N VAL A 30 10.22 12.38 7.16
CA VAL A 30 9.13 13.13 6.54
C VAL A 30 9.33 14.61 6.77
N ARG A 31 9.18 15.40 5.69
CA ARG A 31 9.16 16.86 5.76
C ARG A 31 7.74 17.35 5.54
N THR A 32 7.15 17.93 6.57
CA THR A 32 5.87 18.63 6.46
C THR A 32 6.14 20.13 6.31
N GLN A 33 5.48 20.76 5.35
CA GLN A 33 5.51 22.21 5.18
C GLN A 33 4.12 22.76 5.46
N LYS A 34 3.99 23.64 6.45
CA LYS A 34 2.73 24.31 6.78
C LYS A 34 2.95 25.82 6.72
N THR A 35 2.04 26.51 6.06
CA THR A 35 1.98 27.98 6.12
C THR A 35 1.00 28.36 7.22
N ILE A 36 1.49 29.05 8.25
CA ILE A 36 0.68 29.57 9.35
C ILE A 36 0.91 31.07 9.38
N ASP A 37 -0.17 31.85 9.24
CA ASP A 37 -0.14 33.33 9.23
C ASP A 37 0.88 33.91 8.23
N GLY A 38 0.91 33.37 7.01
CA GLY A 38 1.83 33.80 5.94
C GLY A 38 3.28 33.35 6.11
N ASN A 39 3.62 32.66 7.22
CA ASN A 39 4.96 32.18 7.49
C ASN A 39 5.09 30.68 7.24
N VAL A 40 6.08 30.29 6.46
CA VAL A 40 6.31 28.88 6.08
C VAL A 40 7.13 28.19 7.17
N ARG A 41 6.51 27.26 7.88
CA ARG A 41 7.18 26.39 8.85
C ARG A 41 7.45 25.03 8.23
N LYS A 42 8.72 24.59 8.28
CA LYS A 42 9.14 23.24 7.90
C LYS A 42 9.33 22.43 9.17
N GLN A 43 8.64 21.30 9.26
CA GLN A 43 8.80 20.33 10.33
C GLN A 43 9.41 19.06 9.74
N TYR A 44 10.37 18.48 10.45
CA TYR A 44 10.94 17.18 10.13
C TYR A 44 10.49 16.19 11.20
N MET A 45 9.99 15.04 10.79
CA MET A 45 9.57 13.94 11.66
C MET A 45 10.16 12.66 11.11
N ASP A 46 10.63 11.78 11.99
CA ASP A 46 11.02 10.43 11.60
C ASP A 46 9.79 9.53 11.79
N GLU A 47 9.36 8.90 10.71
CA GLU A 47 8.23 7.98 10.68
C GLU A 47 8.71 6.61 10.20
N ASN A 48 8.31 5.55 10.88
CA ASN A 48 8.67 4.19 10.49
C ASN A 48 7.71 3.70 9.41
N TYR A 49 8.25 3.30 8.26
CA TYR A 49 7.49 2.69 7.17
C TYR A 49 7.93 1.25 6.97
N THR A 50 6.97 0.36 6.73
CA THR A 50 7.26 -1.00 6.28
C THR A 50 7.35 -0.99 4.76
N LEU A 51 8.55 -1.25 4.22
CA LEU A 51 8.80 -1.30 2.79
C LEU A 51 8.96 -2.74 2.35
N LEU A 52 8.28 -3.11 1.26
CA LEU A 52 8.53 -4.40 0.63
C LEU A 52 9.94 -4.42 0.01
N PRO A 53 10.60 -5.58 0.01
CA PRO A 53 11.89 -5.73 -0.65
C PRO A 53 11.84 -5.28 -2.12
N ALA A 54 12.87 -4.58 -2.57
CA ALA A 54 12.91 -3.99 -3.91
C ALA A 54 12.89 -5.01 -5.06
N TYR A 55 13.13 -6.29 -4.77
CA TYR A 55 13.03 -7.37 -5.75
C TYR A 55 11.60 -7.86 -5.99
N PHE A 56 10.62 -7.42 -5.19
CA PHE A 56 9.22 -7.79 -5.40
C PHE A 56 8.70 -7.17 -6.69
N THR A 57 8.31 -8.02 -7.64
CA THR A 57 7.64 -7.60 -8.86
C THR A 57 6.13 -7.48 -8.65
N TRP A 58 5.48 -6.75 -9.54
CA TRP A 58 4.02 -6.65 -9.53
C TRP A 58 3.33 -8.01 -9.76
N ASP A 59 3.91 -8.86 -10.61
CA ASP A 59 3.38 -10.20 -10.88
C ASP A 59 3.47 -11.12 -9.65
N GLN A 60 4.56 -11.01 -8.87
CA GLN A 60 4.68 -11.72 -7.60
C GLN A 60 3.63 -11.24 -6.60
N LEU A 61 3.47 -9.92 -6.46
CA LEU A 61 2.44 -9.35 -5.59
C LEU A 61 1.02 -9.77 -5.98
N TYR A 62 0.71 -9.78 -7.27
CA TYR A 62 -0.59 -10.20 -7.76
C TYR A 62 -0.84 -11.71 -7.55
N THR A 63 0.21 -12.53 -7.69
CA THR A 63 0.13 -13.98 -7.43
C THR A 63 -0.15 -14.27 -5.95
N GLU A 64 0.57 -13.61 -5.04
CA GLU A 64 0.36 -13.74 -3.59
C GLU A 64 -1.02 -13.24 -3.16
N MET A 65 -1.51 -12.15 -3.78
CA MET A 65 -2.85 -11.65 -3.55
C MET A 65 -3.92 -12.66 -3.97
N ASN A 66 -3.78 -13.25 -5.17
CA ASN A 66 -4.72 -14.26 -5.66
C ASN A 66 -4.71 -15.53 -4.81
N ALA A 67 -3.53 -15.98 -4.37
CA ALA A 67 -3.41 -17.10 -3.45
C ALA A 67 -4.19 -16.83 -2.15
N TYR A 68 -4.03 -15.63 -1.57
CA TYR A 68 -4.78 -15.23 -0.38
C TYR A 68 -6.30 -15.22 -0.59
N VAL A 69 -6.77 -14.69 -1.73
CA VAL A 69 -8.20 -14.67 -2.07
C VAL A 69 -8.77 -16.09 -2.17
N LEU A 70 -8.05 -16.99 -2.85
CA LEU A 70 -8.43 -18.39 -3.02
C LEU A 70 -8.42 -19.17 -1.70
N GLU A 71 -7.39 -19.00 -0.89
CA GLU A 71 -7.24 -19.68 0.41
C GLU A 71 -8.32 -19.25 1.43
N ASN A 72 -8.81 -18.01 1.33
CA ASN A 72 -9.79 -17.45 2.26
C ASN A 72 -11.21 -17.41 1.68
N ASP A 73 -11.44 -17.99 0.49
CA ASP A 73 -12.73 -18.03 -0.22
C ASP A 73 -13.41 -16.64 -0.29
N LEU A 74 -12.61 -15.61 -0.58
CA LEU A 74 -13.10 -14.24 -0.61
C LEU A 74 -13.88 -13.98 -1.91
N ASP A 75 -15.18 -13.74 -1.80
CA ASP A 75 -16.00 -13.25 -2.92
C ASP A 75 -15.72 -11.75 -3.15
N VAL A 76 -14.60 -11.48 -3.81
CA VAL A 76 -14.11 -10.13 -4.07
C VAL A 76 -13.85 -9.92 -5.56
N ARG A 77 -14.14 -8.72 -6.05
CA ARG A 77 -13.75 -8.33 -7.41
C ARG A 77 -12.24 -8.12 -7.43
N GLU A 78 -11.53 -8.98 -8.14
CA GLU A 78 -10.09 -8.83 -8.33
C GLU A 78 -9.76 -7.48 -9.01
N PRO A 79 -8.72 -6.76 -8.54
CA PRO A 79 -8.25 -5.57 -9.22
C PRO A 79 -7.73 -5.95 -10.61
N ALA A 80 -8.21 -5.25 -11.64
CA ALA A 80 -7.77 -5.49 -13.01
C ALA A 80 -6.24 -5.28 -13.11
N LEU A 81 -5.55 -6.24 -13.73
CA LEU A 81 -4.16 -6.11 -14.17
C LEU A 81 -4.04 -5.02 -15.25
N ARG A 82 -4.08 -3.74 -14.87
CA ARG A 82 -3.60 -2.67 -15.73
C ARG A 82 -2.09 -2.58 -15.55
N ARG A 83 -1.34 -3.13 -16.52
CA ARG A 83 0.02 -2.66 -16.76
C ARG A 83 -0.07 -1.15 -16.93
N PHE A 84 0.69 -0.41 -16.12
CA PHE A 84 0.87 1.02 -16.34
C PHE A 84 1.63 1.17 -17.67
N GLU A 85 0.91 1.33 -18.78
CA GLU A 85 1.51 1.83 -20.00
C GLU A 85 1.84 3.31 -19.75
N ASN A 86 3.14 3.63 -19.71
CA ASN A 86 3.63 4.99 -19.58
C ASN A 86 3.01 5.87 -20.69
N SER A 87 2.20 6.86 -20.28
CA SER A 87 1.81 7.99 -21.12
C SER A 87 2.73 9.18 -20.90
#